data_AF-A0A939W384-F1
#
_entry.id   AF-A0A939W384-F1
#
_cell.length_a   1.000
_cell.length_b   1.000
_cell.length_c   1.000
_cell.angle_alpha   90.00
_cell.angle_beta   90.00
_cell.angle_gamma   90.00
#
_symmetry.space_group_name_H-M   'P 1'
#
loop_
_entity.id
_entity.type
_entity.pdbx_description
1 polymer ?
#
loop_
_entity_poly.entity_id
_entity_poly.type
_entity_poly.pdbx_seq_one_letter_code
_entity_poly.pdbx_strand_id
1 'polypeptide(L)'
;MEVYIIRHGKTDWNKECRFQGAKDIPLNEEGREAARKLGERLKDVHFDAVFSSPLSRAYETACIVARSAEKCDLLTEISFGEFEGVPFDEWMNTNEPRKYFFDKPGLYVPPKGGETFESGCERAEKFIQTVLEPYYKKNPDARIMIVAHGAILAALMCVLENRGIDNFWGQGLKGNCEETIYTYDGTVWKLASEEKPQQNPYMKIVAKSAADSVKRTVQVLKNGGVVIIPTDTVYGFSGSVAFATDGRIRKIKGREETKPFIQLIAQPEDLQLYTNDTVPPELLSKWPGALTIIVNNKSGGTTAFRCPGDEWLRNVIRECGAPIYSTSVNRSGQPVLDEEAAIINEFTNEVDLIIKDGDKKGAKPSTLVSIVDGGVKILRQGDVEL
;
A
#
# COMPACT_ATOMS: atom_id res chain seq x y z
N MET A 1 10.15 -26.96 -8.58
CA MET A 1 9.08 -26.57 -9.52
C MET A 1 8.79 -25.11 -9.26
N GLU A 2 8.46 -24.35 -10.30
CA GLU A 2 8.05 -22.95 -10.20
C GLU A 2 6.60 -22.80 -10.64
N VAL A 3 5.83 -21.99 -9.92
CA VAL A 3 4.41 -21.73 -10.20
C VAL A 3 4.19 -20.23 -10.33
N TYR A 4 3.79 -19.81 -11.53
CA TYR A 4 3.50 -18.43 -11.90
C TYR A 4 2.01 -18.19 -11.72
N ILE A 5 1.65 -17.47 -10.66
CA ILE A 5 0.27 -17.16 -10.29
C ILE A 5 -0.07 -15.77 -10.79
N ILE A 6 -1.05 -15.66 -11.69
CA ILE A 6 -1.41 -14.42 -12.36
C ILE A 6 -2.88 -14.11 -12.10
N ARG A 7 -3.18 -12.90 -11.63
CA ARG A 7 -4.56 -12.40 -11.63
C ARG A 7 -4.98 -12.02 -13.04
N HIS A 8 -6.21 -12.33 -13.42
CA HIS A 8 -6.80 -11.89 -14.68
C HIS A 8 -6.65 -10.38 -14.92
N GLY A 9 -6.68 -9.98 -16.19
CA GLY A 9 -6.67 -8.57 -16.56
C GLY A 9 -7.93 -7.81 -16.11
N LYS A 10 -7.87 -6.49 -16.09
CA LYS A 10 -8.96 -5.62 -15.66
C LYS A 10 -10.24 -5.81 -16.49
N THR A 11 -11.38 -5.76 -15.82
CA THR A 11 -12.72 -5.69 -16.42
C THR A 11 -13.36 -4.33 -16.11
N ASP A 12 -14.50 -4.03 -16.72
CA ASP A 12 -15.25 -2.81 -16.38
C ASP A 12 -15.76 -2.83 -14.94
N TRP A 13 -16.14 -3.99 -14.42
CA TRP A 13 -16.52 -4.13 -13.02
C TRP A 13 -15.33 -3.90 -12.07
N ASN A 14 -14.09 -4.20 -12.45
CA ASN A 14 -12.93 -3.75 -11.67
C ASN A 14 -12.77 -2.24 -11.69
N LYS A 15 -12.97 -1.60 -12.85
CA LYS A 15 -12.85 -0.15 -13.01
C LYS A 15 -13.89 0.61 -12.17
N GLU A 16 -15.08 0.03 -12.06
CA GLU A 16 -16.20 0.54 -11.28
C GLU A 16 -16.19 0.08 -9.82
N CYS A 17 -15.14 -0.64 -9.38
CA CYS A 17 -15.03 -1.19 -8.03
C CYS A 17 -16.23 -2.05 -7.61
N ARG A 18 -16.76 -2.89 -8.51
CA ARG A 18 -17.85 -3.84 -8.22
C ARG A 18 -17.34 -5.23 -7.90
N PHE A 19 -18.06 -5.95 -7.06
CA PHE A 19 -17.83 -7.38 -6.85
C PHE A 19 -18.13 -8.17 -8.13
N GLN A 20 -17.20 -9.01 -8.58
CA GLN A 20 -17.41 -9.88 -9.73
C GLN A 20 -17.84 -11.28 -9.34
N GLY A 21 -17.12 -11.88 -8.40
CA GLY A 21 -17.35 -13.26 -7.98
C GLY A 21 -17.35 -14.22 -9.17
N ALA A 22 -18.32 -15.13 -9.19
CA ALA A 22 -18.49 -16.13 -10.22
C ALA A 22 -19.20 -15.61 -11.49
N LYS A 23 -19.63 -14.33 -11.56
CA LYS A 23 -20.17 -13.76 -12.81
C LYS A 23 -19.11 -13.71 -13.88
N ASP A 24 -19.50 -14.07 -15.10
CA ASP A 24 -18.61 -14.06 -16.25
C ASP A 24 -18.58 -12.68 -16.93
N ILE A 25 -17.73 -11.80 -16.40
CA ILE A 25 -17.49 -10.47 -16.97
C ILE A 25 -16.21 -10.52 -17.81
N PRO A 26 -16.22 -10.06 -19.08
CA PRO A 26 -15.06 -10.08 -19.95
C PRO A 26 -14.02 -9.03 -19.53
N LEU A 27 -12.76 -9.19 -20.02
CA LEU A 27 -11.77 -8.12 -19.88
C LEU A 27 -12.22 -6.87 -20.63
N ASN A 28 -11.75 -5.71 -20.19
CA ASN A 28 -11.75 -4.50 -21.00
C ASN A 28 -10.39 -4.30 -21.69
N GLU A 29 -10.27 -3.26 -22.51
CA GLU A 29 -9.03 -3.01 -23.26
C GLU A 29 -7.82 -2.72 -22.36
N GLU A 30 -8.01 -2.09 -21.19
CA GLU A 30 -6.93 -1.91 -20.20
C GLU A 30 -6.42 -3.28 -19.69
N GLY A 31 -7.31 -4.25 -19.50
CA GLY A 31 -6.98 -5.62 -19.11
C GLY A 31 -6.27 -6.39 -20.23
N ARG A 32 -6.76 -6.31 -21.48
CA ARG A 32 -6.11 -6.94 -22.63
C ARG A 32 -4.71 -6.40 -22.85
N GLU A 33 -4.53 -5.09 -22.72
CA GLU A 33 -3.22 -4.46 -22.90
C GLU A 33 -2.23 -4.87 -21.80
N ALA A 34 -2.69 -4.96 -20.55
CA ALA A 34 -1.87 -5.49 -19.47
C ALA A 34 -1.46 -6.96 -19.71
N ALA A 35 -2.39 -7.78 -20.19
CA ALA A 35 -2.11 -9.17 -20.54
C ALA A 35 -1.10 -9.30 -21.69
N ARG A 36 -1.18 -8.43 -22.72
CA ARG A 36 -0.19 -8.40 -23.82
C ARG A 36 1.20 -8.05 -23.32
N LYS A 37 1.32 -7.03 -22.45
CA LYS A 37 2.60 -6.65 -21.83
C LYS A 37 3.19 -7.77 -20.98
N LEU A 38 2.33 -8.48 -20.23
CA LEU A 38 2.75 -9.65 -19.47
C LEU A 38 3.23 -10.78 -20.40
N GLY A 39 2.49 -11.06 -21.46
CA GLY A 39 2.88 -12.04 -22.49
C GLY A 39 4.23 -11.72 -23.12
N GLU A 40 4.48 -10.46 -23.47
CA GLU A 40 5.79 -10.03 -24.00
C GLU A 40 6.92 -10.23 -22.98
N ARG A 41 6.66 -9.95 -21.69
CA ARG A 41 7.65 -10.17 -20.62
C ARG A 41 7.98 -11.65 -20.42
N LEU A 42 6.99 -12.52 -20.57
CA LEU A 42 7.11 -13.96 -20.33
C LEU A 42 7.38 -14.78 -21.59
N LYS A 43 7.61 -14.13 -22.74
CA LYS A 43 7.76 -14.81 -24.05
C LYS A 43 8.89 -15.84 -24.08
N ASP A 44 9.95 -15.62 -23.29
CA ASP A 44 11.13 -16.48 -23.21
C ASP A 44 11.03 -17.52 -22.07
N VAL A 45 9.93 -17.50 -21.31
CA VAL A 45 9.65 -18.49 -20.27
C VAL A 45 8.92 -19.68 -20.89
N HIS A 46 9.54 -20.86 -20.82
CA HIS A 46 8.87 -22.10 -21.15
C HIS A 46 7.98 -22.56 -19.99
N PHE A 47 6.70 -22.81 -20.26
CA PHE A 47 5.76 -23.40 -19.32
C PHE A 47 5.44 -24.84 -19.72
N ASP A 48 5.61 -25.77 -18.79
CA ASP A 48 5.23 -27.19 -18.96
C ASP A 48 3.70 -27.36 -19.02
N ALA A 49 2.97 -26.50 -18.31
CA ALA A 49 1.51 -26.44 -18.36
C ALA A 49 0.98 -25.05 -18.00
N VAL A 50 -0.20 -24.75 -18.53
CA VAL A 50 -0.93 -23.50 -18.29
C VAL A 50 -2.35 -23.84 -17.87
N PHE A 51 -2.74 -23.39 -16.68
CA PHE A 51 -4.09 -23.54 -16.14
C PHE A 51 -4.77 -22.19 -16.01
N SER A 52 -6.08 -22.20 -16.15
CA SER A 52 -6.90 -21.02 -15.95
C SER A 52 -8.24 -21.35 -15.33
N SER A 53 -8.82 -20.38 -14.63
CA SER A 53 -10.25 -20.42 -14.34
C SER A 53 -11.06 -20.47 -15.64
N PRO A 54 -12.21 -21.17 -15.66
CA PRO A 54 -13.07 -21.20 -16.84
C PRO A 54 -13.72 -19.85 -17.18
N LEU A 55 -13.76 -18.89 -16.25
CA LEU A 55 -14.34 -17.57 -16.47
C LEU A 55 -13.55 -16.81 -17.54
N SER A 56 -14.27 -16.19 -18.48
CA SER A 56 -13.73 -15.60 -19.71
C SER A 56 -12.55 -14.65 -19.46
N ARG A 57 -12.63 -13.77 -18.46
CA ARG A 57 -11.54 -12.84 -18.12
C ARG A 57 -10.22 -13.54 -17.79
N ALA A 58 -10.26 -14.64 -17.04
CA ALA A 58 -9.05 -15.38 -16.67
C ALA A 58 -8.55 -16.23 -17.83
N TYR A 59 -9.46 -16.95 -18.50
CA TYR A 59 -9.15 -17.77 -19.66
C TYR A 59 -8.52 -16.94 -20.79
N GLU A 60 -9.13 -15.80 -21.12
CA GLU A 60 -8.63 -14.90 -22.15
C GLU A 60 -7.27 -14.30 -21.77
N THR A 61 -7.08 -13.89 -20.51
CA THR A 61 -5.76 -13.44 -20.03
C THR A 61 -4.70 -14.52 -20.26
N ALA A 62 -5.00 -15.79 -19.92
CA ALA A 62 -4.09 -16.90 -20.12
C ALA A 62 -3.77 -17.15 -21.60
N CYS A 63 -4.78 -17.07 -22.48
CA CYS A 63 -4.60 -17.19 -23.93
C CYS A 63 -3.77 -16.04 -24.51
N ILE A 64 -3.91 -14.81 -24.02
CA ILE A 64 -3.07 -13.70 -24.47
C ILE A 64 -1.60 -13.93 -24.06
N VAL A 65 -1.36 -14.43 -22.84
CA VAL A 65 -0.01 -14.61 -22.29
C VAL A 65 0.70 -15.84 -22.88
N ALA A 66 0.01 -16.99 -22.98
CA ALA A 66 0.62 -18.28 -23.35
C ALA A 66 -0.10 -19.02 -24.49
N ARG A 67 -0.92 -18.32 -25.28
CA ARG A 67 -1.70 -18.82 -26.45
C ARG A 67 -2.86 -19.75 -26.10
N SER A 68 -2.67 -20.67 -25.18
CA SER A 68 -3.69 -21.63 -24.74
C SER A 68 -3.56 -21.96 -23.27
N ALA A 69 -4.67 -22.34 -22.65
CA ALA A 69 -4.72 -22.79 -21.26
C ALA A 69 -5.71 -23.95 -21.13
N GLU A 70 -5.43 -24.85 -20.19
CA GLU A 70 -6.40 -25.82 -19.69
C GLU A 70 -7.32 -25.11 -18.68
N LYS A 71 -8.64 -25.33 -18.82
CA LYS A 71 -9.62 -24.78 -17.89
C LYS A 71 -9.72 -25.70 -16.67
N CYS A 72 -9.69 -25.13 -15.48
CA CYS A 72 -9.84 -25.85 -14.23
C CYS A 72 -10.88 -25.16 -13.34
N ASP A 73 -11.98 -25.86 -13.04
CA ASP A 73 -13.09 -25.32 -12.25
C ASP A 73 -12.68 -24.99 -10.81
N LEU A 74 -11.64 -25.65 -10.28
CA LEU A 74 -11.11 -25.37 -8.95
C LEU A 74 -10.54 -23.95 -8.81
N LEU A 75 -10.15 -23.34 -9.94
CA LEU A 75 -9.62 -21.97 -10.00
C LEU A 75 -10.70 -20.90 -10.17
N THR A 76 -11.99 -21.26 -10.18
CA THR A 76 -13.10 -20.30 -10.25
C THR A 76 -13.07 -19.35 -9.06
N GLU A 77 -13.39 -18.07 -9.29
CA GLU A 77 -13.45 -17.08 -8.20
C GLU A 77 -14.44 -17.50 -7.11
N ILE A 78 -14.21 -17.06 -5.89
CA ILE A 78 -15.16 -17.22 -4.78
C ILE A 78 -16.45 -16.44 -5.12
N SER A 79 -17.60 -17.12 -5.07
CA SER A 79 -18.90 -16.50 -5.23
C SER A 79 -19.16 -15.48 -4.13
N PHE A 80 -19.56 -14.26 -4.52
CA PHE A 80 -20.05 -13.24 -3.58
C PHE A 80 -21.59 -13.20 -3.53
N GLY A 81 -22.25 -14.22 -4.11
CA GLY A 81 -23.69 -14.41 -4.03
C GLY A 81 -24.48 -13.20 -4.52
N GLU A 82 -25.45 -12.77 -3.72
CA GLU A 82 -26.32 -11.63 -4.06
C GLU A 82 -25.61 -10.28 -4.25
N PHE A 83 -24.32 -10.16 -3.90
CA PHE A 83 -23.55 -8.92 -4.06
C PHE A 83 -22.74 -8.82 -5.35
N GLU A 84 -22.76 -9.85 -6.20
CA GLU A 84 -22.11 -9.76 -7.50
C GLU A 84 -22.76 -8.65 -8.36
N GLY A 85 -21.95 -7.68 -8.77
CA GLY A 85 -22.38 -6.48 -9.48
C GLY A 85 -22.61 -5.28 -8.57
N VAL A 86 -22.60 -5.44 -7.25
CA VAL A 86 -22.76 -4.34 -6.30
C VAL A 86 -21.41 -3.61 -6.13
N PRO A 87 -21.42 -2.26 -6.12
CA PRO A 87 -20.24 -1.46 -5.79
C PRO A 87 -19.69 -1.80 -4.40
N PHE A 88 -18.38 -1.86 -4.27
CA PHE A 88 -17.70 -2.27 -3.04
C PHE A 88 -17.99 -1.30 -1.88
N ASP A 89 -18.08 0.00 -2.15
CA ASP A 89 -18.42 1.03 -1.17
C ASP A 89 -19.86 0.90 -0.67
N GLU A 90 -20.82 0.66 -1.56
CA GLU A 90 -22.21 0.39 -1.21
C GLU A 90 -22.31 -0.83 -0.30
N TRP A 91 -21.55 -1.89 -0.61
CA TRP A 91 -21.50 -3.09 0.20
C TRP A 91 -20.86 -2.88 1.57
N MET A 92 -19.72 -2.15 1.63
CA MET A 92 -19.04 -1.84 2.90
C MET A 92 -19.90 -1.00 3.85
N ASN A 93 -20.84 -0.23 3.32
CA ASN A 93 -21.75 0.62 4.09
C ASN A 93 -22.95 -0.13 4.70
N THR A 94 -23.00 -1.46 4.61
CA THR A 94 -24.08 -2.28 5.18
C THR A 94 -23.64 -3.02 6.46
N ASN A 95 -24.59 -3.29 7.37
CA ASN A 95 -24.33 -3.85 8.71
C ASN A 95 -23.57 -5.21 8.73
N GLU A 96 -22.98 -5.51 9.90
CA GLU A 96 -22.16 -6.70 10.19
C GLU A 96 -22.82 -8.02 9.77
N PRO A 97 -22.06 -8.98 9.17
CA PRO A 97 -20.62 -9.26 9.33
C PRO A 97 -19.66 -8.82 8.19
N ARG A 98 -20.04 -7.86 7.34
CA ARG A 98 -19.33 -7.51 6.09
C ARG A 98 -18.00 -6.74 6.30
N LYS A 99 -17.88 -5.97 7.38
CA LYS A 99 -16.63 -5.29 7.76
C LYS A 99 -15.45 -6.25 8.00
N TYR A 100 -15.74 -7.51 8.31
CA TYR A 100 -14.71 -8.51 8.60
C TYR A 100 -14.03 -9.07 7.37
N PHE A 101 -14.54 -8.77 6.17
CA PHE A 101 -14.00 -9.28 4.93
C PHE A 101 -12.49 -9.12 4.84
N PHE A 102 -11.97 -7.90 4.99
CA PHE A 102 -10.53 -7.63 5.03
C PHE A 102 -9.94 -7.64 6.44
N ASP A 103 -10.66 -7.09 7.42
CA ASP A 103 -10.10 -6.80 8.74
C ASP A 103 -9.98 -8.03 9.65
N LYS A 104 -10.93 -8.97 9.56
CA LYS A 104 -10.98 -10.20 10.38
C LYS A 104 -11.57 -11.36 9.58
N PRO A 105 -10.89 -11.85 8.54
CA PRO A 105 -11.47 -12.83 7.61
C PRO A 105 -12.00 -14.11 8.28
N GLY A 106 -11.48 -14.53 9.43
CA GLY A 106 -12.04 -15.66 10.20
C GLY A 106 -13.42 -15.42 10.82
N LEU A 107 -13.91 -14.17 10.81
CA LEU A 107 -15.27 -13.79 11.22
C LEU A 107 -16.17 -13.44 10.03
N TYR A 108 -15.67 -13.55 8.80
CA TYR A 108 -16.46 -13.29 7.61
C TYR A 108 -17.54 -14.36 7.44
N VAL A 109 -18.79 -13.92 7.29
CA VAL A 109 -19.91 -14.79 6.93
C VAL A 109 -20.37 -14.39 5.53
N PRO A 110 -20.37 -15.32 4.56
CA PRO A 110 -20.77 -14.99 3.21
C PRO A 110 -22.27 -14.63 3.15
N PRO A 111 -22.62 -13.76 2.18
CA PRO A 111 -24.02 -13.48 1.88
C PRO A 111 -24.73 -14.70 1.31
N LYS A 112 -26.05 -14.61 1.12
CA LYS A 112 -26.81 -15.71 0.51
C LYS A 112 -26.24 -16.06 -0.87
N GLY A 113 -25.92 -17.33 -1.08
CA GLY A 113 -25.32 -17.83 -2.32
C GLY A 113 -23.83 -17.53 -2.49
N GLY A 114 -23.19 -16.92 -1.49
CA GLY A 114 -21.75 -16.71 -1.45
C GLY A 114 -21.00 -17.92 -0.89
N GLU A 115 -19.70 -17.94 -1.12
CA GLU A 115 -18.76 -18.95 -0.61
C GLU A 115 -17.95 -18.41 0.58
N THR A 116 -17.61 -19.30 1.51
CA THR A 116 -16.68 -18.97 2.60
C THR A 116 -15.23 -18.95 2.10
N PHE A 117 -14.34 -18.29 2.84
CA PHE A 117 -12.91 -18.32 2.52
C PHE A 117 -12.32 -19.72 2.72
N GLU A 118 -12.81 -20.46 3.71
CA GLU A 118 -12.44 -21.85 3.97
C GLU A 118 -12.75 -22.75 2.78
N SER A 119 -13.94 -22.61 2.18
CA SER A 119 -14.30 -23.36 0.98
C SER A 119 -13.37 -23.03 -0.21
N GLY A 120 -12.97 -21.77 -0.33
CA GLY A 120 -11.93 -21.36 -1.29
C GLY A 120 -10.58 -22.05 -1.02
N CYS A 121 -10.16 -22.13 0.24
CA CYS A 121 -8.91 -22.82 0.65
C CYS A 121 -8.99 -24.33 0.37
N GLU A 122 -10.12 -24.98 0.65
CA GLU A 122 -10.33 -26.41 0.34
C GLU A 122 -10.22 -26.68 -1.17
N ARG A 123 -10.79 -25.80 -2.00
CA ARG A 123 -10.65 -25.89 -3.47
C ARG A 123 -9.21 -25.71 -3.91
N ALA A 124 -8.49 -24.76 -3.33
CA ALA A 124 -7.09 -24.52 -3.64
C ALA A 124 -6.18 -25.67 -3.21
N GLU A 125 -6.41 -26.26 -2.03
CA GLU A 125 -5.70 -27.44 -1.55
C GLU A 125 -5.93 -28.63 -2.50
N LYS A 126 -7.18 -28.85 -2.91
CA LYS A 126 -7.51 -29.88 -3.90
C LYS A 126 -6.79 -29.63 -5.23
N PHE A 127 -6.67 -28.38 -5.68
CA PHE A 127 -5.91 -28.05 -6.89
C PHE A 127 -4.42 -28.38 -6.74
N ILE A 128 -3.81 -28.05 -5.59
CA ILE A 128 -2.41 -28.40 -5.31
C ILE A 128 -2.21 -29.92 -5.36
N GLN A 129 -3.04 -30.70 -4.65
CA GLN A 129 -2.90 -32.15 -4.52
C GLN A 129 -3.18 -32.89 -5.84
N THR A 130 -4.18 -32.45 -6.60
CA THR A 130 -4.63 -33.17 -7.81
C THR A 130 -4.01 -32.68 -9.10
N VAL A 131 -3.45 -31.46 -9.11
CA VAL A 131 -2.83 -30.85 -10.29
C VAL A 131 -1.33 -30.66 -10.06
N LEU A 132 -0.93 -29.79 -9.12
CA LEU A 132 0.48 -29.40 -8.99
C LEU A 132 1.40 -30.54 -8.53
N GLU A 133 0.99 -31.34 -7.55
CA GLU A 133 1.79 -32.47 -7.06
C GLU A 133 2.10 -33.51 -8.13
N PRO A 134 1.14 -33.97 -8.96
CA PRO A 134 1.44 -34.84 -10.11
C PRO A 134 2.48 -34.26 -11.07
N TYR A 135 2.42 -32.95 -11.37
CA TYR A 135 3.44 -32.31 -12.22
C TYR A 135 4.81 -32.33 -11.56
N TYR A 136 4.90 -31.98 -10.27
CA TYR A 136 6.15 -32.03 -9.52
C TYR A 136 6.77 -33.43 -9.49
N LYS A 137 5.96 -34.47 -9.23
CA LYS A 137 6.40 -35.87 -9.21
C LYS A 137 6.96 -36.33 -10.56
N LYS A 138 6.46 -35.77 -11.67
CA LYS A 138 6.91 -36.09 -13.03
C LYS A 138 8.13 -35.28 -13.44
N ASN A 139 8.15 -33.99 -13.12
CA ASN A 139 9.24 -33.06 -13.44
C ASN A 139 9.43 -32.07 -12.27
N PRO A 140 10.44 -32.29 -11.41
CA PRO A 140 10.74 -31.38 -10.31
C PRO A 140 11.11 -29.96 -10.75
N ASP A 141 11.54 -29.76 -11.99
CA ASP A 141 11.91 -28.45 -12.55
C ASP A 141 10.78 -27.81 -13.37
N ALA A 142 9.57 -28.39 -13.34
CA ALA A 142 8.44 -27.89 -14.11
C ALA A 142 8.12 -26.42 -13.77
N ARG A 143 7.71 -25.67 -14.80
CA ARG A 143 7.14 -24.33 -14.68
C ARG A 143 5.67 -24.35 -15.06
N ILE A 144 4.82 -24.01 -14.11
CA ILE A 144 3.37 -24.03 -14.28
C ILE A 144 2.84 -22.60 -14.23
N MET A 145 2.05 -22.20 -15.22
CA MET A 145 1.34 -20.92 -15.17
C MET A 145 -0.12 -21.14 -14.73
N ILE A 146 -0.62 -20.28 -13.84
CA ILE A 146 -1.97 -20.30 -13.32
C ILE A 146 -2.57 -18.91 -13.50
N VAL A 147 -3.72 -18.80 -14.15
CA VAL A 147 -4.45 -17.53 -14.30
C VAL A 147 -5.83 -17.61 -13.67
N ALA A 148 -6.08 -16.81 -12.64
CA ALA A 148 -7.35 -16.84 -11.90
C ALA A 148 -7.71 -15.45 -11.33
N HIS A 149 -8.27 -15.39 -10.12
CA HIS A 149 -8.98 -14.22 -9.58
C HIS A 149 -8.54 -13.84 -8.17
N GLY A 150 -8.97 -12.68 -7.69
CA GLY A 150 -8.42 -12.08 -6.48
C GLY A 150 -8.54 -12.97 -5.23
N ALA A 151 -9.74 -13.46 -4.93
CA ALA A 151 -9.99 -14.18 -3.68
C ALA A 151 -9.56 -15.65 -3.77
N ILE A 152 -9.79 -16.34 -4.89
CA ILE A 152 -9.30 -17.71 -5.09
C ILE A 152 -7.76 -17.78 -5.12
N LEU A 153 -7.08 -16.76 -5.64
CA LEU A 153 -5.61 -16.70 -5.56
C LEU A 153 -5.13 -16.39 -4.14
N ALA A 154 -5.84 -15.55 -3.39
CA ALA A 154 -5.57 -15.36 -1.97
C ALA A 154 -5.70 -16.68 -1.19
N ALA A 155 -6.73 -17.48 -1.49
CA ALA A 155 -6.90 -18.82 -0.93
C ALA A 155 -5.74 -19.76 -1.28
N LEU A 156 -5.36 -19.80 -2.56
CA LEU A 156 -4.20 -20.59 -3.01
C LEU A 156 -2.93 -20.20 -2.27
N MET A 157 -2.59 -18.91 -2.23
CA MET A 157 -1.41 -18.43 -1.51
C MET A 157 -1.52 -18.67 0.01
N CYS A 158 -2.72 -18.63 0.59
CA CYS A 158 -2.94 -18.94 2.00
C CYS A 158 -2.55 -20.40 2.31
N VAL A 159 -2.94 -21.33 1.44
CA VAL A 159 -2.58 -22.76 1.57
C VAL A 159 -1.08 -22.98 1.32
N LEU A 160 -0.52 -22.39 0.26
CA LEU A 160 0.91 -22.53 -0.05
C LEU A 160 1.80 -22.04 1.11
N GLU A 161 1.42 -20.95 1.76
CA GLU A 161 2.18 -20.34 2.86
C GLU A 161 1.80 -20.90 4.24
N ASN A 162 0.88 -21.87 4.30
CA ASN A 162 0.34 -22.44 5.54
C ASN A 162 -0.16 -21.36 6.52
N ARG A 163 -0.86 -20.35 5.99
CA ARG A 163 -1.48 -19.28 6.78
C ARG A 163 -2.80 -19.75 7.37
N GLY A 164 -3.08 -19.30 8.59
CA GLY A 164 -4.42 -19.42 9.19
C GLY A 164 -5.42 -18.47 8.54
N ILE A 165 -6.71 -18.80 8.61
CA ILE A 165 -7.79 -18.07 7.93
C ILE A 165 -7.87 -16.59 8.33
N ASP A 166 -7.49 -16.25 9.56
CA ASP A 166 -7.40 -14.85 10.03
C ASP A 166 -6.40 -14.00 9.24
N ASN A 167 -5.47 -14.64 8.53
CA ASN A 167 -4.49 -14.01 7.66
C ASN A 167 -4.75 -14.29 6.17
N PHE A 168 -5.98 -14.65 5.77
CA PHE A 168 -6.36 -15.07 4.41
C PHE A 168 -5.82 -14.14 3.30
N TRP A 169 -5.91 -12.82 3.48
CA TRP A 169 -5.49 -11.85 2.46
C TRP A 169 -3.98 -11.63 2.36
N GLY A 170 -3.22 -11.90 3.42
CA GLY A 170 -1.77 -11.75 3.43
C GLY A 170 -1.33 -10.33 3.04
N GLN A 171 -0.65 -10.19 1.90
CA GLN A 171 -0.20 -8.90 1.35
C GLN A 171 -1.29 -8.13 0.58
N GLY A 172 -2.53 -8.63 0.55
CA GLY A 172 -3.67 -7.99 -0.10
C GLY A 172 -3.99 -8.54 -1.49
N LEU A 173 -4.91 -7.86 -2.17
CA LEU A 173 -5.40 -8.25 -3.50
C LEU A 173 -4.38 -7.90 -4.59
N LYS A 174 -4.07 -8.89 -5.43
CA LYS A 174 -3.20 -8.74 -6.60
C LYS A 174 -3.79 -7.78 -7.62
N GLY A 175 -2.97 -6.97 -8.29
CA GLY A 175 -3.38 -5.98 -9.29
C GLY A 175 -3.70 -6.55 -10.68
N ASN A 176 -3.92 -5.65 -11.64
CA ASN A 176 -4.22 -5.97 -13.04
C ASN A 176 -3.08 -6.74 -13.70
N CYS A 177 -3.29 -8.01 -14.06
CA CYS A 177 -2.24 -8.91 -14.58
C CYS A 177 -1.01 -9.00 -13.65
N GLU A 178 -1.20 -8.85 -12.35
CA GLU A 178 -0.11 -9.01 -11.39
C GLU A 178 0.27 -10.48 -11.26
N GLU A 179 1.57 -10.74 -11.31
CA GLU A 179 2.20 -12.05 -11.22
C GLU A 179 2.82 -12.23 -9.83
N THR A 180 2.74 -13.45 -9.31
CA THR A 180 3.44 -13.88 -8.10
C THR A 180 4.01 -15.27 -8.37
N ILE A 181 5.30 -15.49 -8.07
CA ILE A 181 5.97 -16.76 -8.38
C ILE A 181 6.27 -17.48 -7.07
N TYR A 182 5.93 -18.76 -6.99
CA TYR A 182 6.34 -19.64 -5.90
C TYR A 182 7.27 -20.73 -6.41
N THR A 183 8.29 -21.07 -5.62
CA THR A 183 9.10 -22.27 -5.82
C THR A 183 8.71 -23.35 -4.82
N TYR A 184 8.78 -24.60 -5.26
CA TYR A 184 8.55 -25.80 -4.45
C TYR A 184 9.74 -26.74 -4.56
N ASP A 185 10.30 -27.12 -3.41
CA ASP A 185 11.44 -28.04 -3.30
C ASP A 185 11.05 -29.49 -2.94
N GLY A 186 9.73 -29.79 -2.94
CA GLY A 186 9.20 -31.09 -2.52
C GLY A 186 8.82 -31.16 -1.05
N THR A 187 9.14 -30.14 -0.27
CA THR A 187 8.77 -30.07 1.16
C THR A 187 8.03 -28.78 1.48
N VAL A 188 8.54 -27.65 1.02
CA VAL A 188 8.00 -26.34 1.36
C VAL A 188 7.82 -25.49 0.11
N TRP A 189 6.72 -24.75 0.09
CA TRP A 189 6.53 -23.66 -0.85
C TRP A 189 7.25 -22.43 -0.31
N LYS A 190 8.00 -21.77 -1.18
CA LYS A 190 8.63 -20.50 -0.90
C LYS A 190 8.11 -19.54 -1.93
N LEU A 191 7.65 -18.37 -1.51
CA LEU A 191 7.54 -17.26 -2.44
C LEU A 191 8.93 -17.12 -3.06
N ALA A 192 9.03 -17.29 -4.38
CA ALA A 192 10.28 -17.14 -5.09
C ALA A 192 10.74 -15.74 -4.73
N SER A 193 11.77 -15.67 -3.88
CA SER A 193 12.21 -14.42 -3.26
C SER A 193 12.24 -13.41 -4.37
N GLU A 194 11.41 -12.39 -4.24
CA GLU A 194 11.20 -11.42 -5.29
C GLU A 194 12.54 -11.08 -5.98
N GLU A 195 12.81 -11.68 -7.15
CA GLU A 195 12.95 -10.78 -8.27
C GLU A 195 11.57 -10.17 -8.37
N LYS A 196 11.37 -9.10 -7.59
CA LYS A 196 10.33 -8.12 -7.90
C LYS A 196 10.50 -7.96 -9.41
N PRO A 197 9.46 -7.82 -10.23
CA PRO A 197 9.69 -6.95 -11.39
C PRO A 197 10.36 -5.75 -10.76
N GLN A 198 11.64 -5.46 -11.02
CA GLN A 198 12.39 -4.51 -10.19
C GLN A 198 11.50 -3.28 -9.97
N GLN A 199 10.75 -3.21 -8.87
CA GLN A 199 10.76 -2.08 -8.01
C GLN A 199 12.11 -2.25 -7.41
N ASN A 200 13.05 -1.78 -8.22
CA ASN A 200 14.43 -1.57 -7.95
C ASN A 200 14.57 -1.36 -6.43
N PRO A 201 15.54 -1.94 -5.73
CA PRO A 201 15.89 -1.41 -4.41
C PRO A 201 16.08 0.13 -4.46
N TYR A 202 16.35 0.72 -5.63
CA TYR A 202 16.25 2.15 -5.96
C TYR A 202 14.85 2.69 -6.40
N MET A 203 13.73 1.98 -6.19
CA MET A 203 12.34 2.47 -6.42
C MET A 203 11.64 2.80 -5.11
N LYS A 204 11.99 2.13 -4.00
CA LYS A 204 11.66 2.63 -2.66
C LYS A 204 12.48 3.86 -2.30
N ILE A 205 13.59 4.11 -2.99
CA ILE A 205 14.48 5.23 -2.71
C ILE A 205 14.53 6.12 -3.95
N VAL A 206 13.89 7.28 -3.89
CA VAL A 206 13.77 8.19 -5.04
C VAL A 206 14.52 9.47 -4.74
N ALA A 207 15.35 9.93 -5.66
CA ALA A 207 15.95 11.26 -5.53
C ALA A 207 14.86 12.33 -5.60
N LYS A 208 14.87 13.31 -4.70
CA LYS A 208 13.94 14.45 -4.71
C LYS A 208 13.95 15.17 -6.06
N SER A 209 15.13 15.26 -6.68
CA SER A 209 15.33 15.84 -8.01
C SER A 209 14.76 15.02 -9.18
N ALA A 210 14.32 13.77 -8.95
CA ALA A 210 13.68 12.98 -10.00
C ALA A 210 12.35 13.60 -10.42
N ALA A 211 12.09 13.63 -11.73
CA ALA A 211 10.90 14.30 -12.30
C ALA A 211 9.56 13.73 -11.80
N ASP A 212 9.54 12.47 -11.37
CA ASP A 212 8.35 11.78 -10.88
C ASP A 212 8.31 11.63 -9.34
N SER A 213 9.24 12.26 -8.62
CA SER A 213 9.38 12.12 -7.16
C SER A 213 8.12 12.59 -6.41
N VAL A 214 7.51 13.70 -6.83
CA VAL A 214 6.24 14.20 -6.28
C VAL A 214 5.14 13.17 -6.49
N LYS A 215 4.91 12.76 -7.75
CA LYS A 215 3.87 11.81 -8.13
C LYS A 215 3.98 10.49 -7.36
N ARG A 216 5.18 9.94 -7.21
CA ARG A 216 5.43 8.71 -6.44
C ARG A 216 5.12 8.89 -4.96
N THR A 217 5.59 9.99 -4.38
CA THR A 217 5.35 10.31 -2.97
C THR A 217 3.85 10.43 -2.69
N VAL A 218 3.14 11.19 -3.53
CA VAL A 218 1.70 11.39 -3.42
C VAL A 218 0.95 10.07 -3.53
N GLN A 219 1.34 9.20 -4.47
CA GLN A 219 0.71 7.88 -4.64
C GLN A 219 0.84 7.02 -3.39
N VAL A 220 2.02 6.99 -2.77
CA VAL A 220 2.25 6.22 -1.53
C VAL A 220 1.41 6.79 -0.38
N LEU A 221 1.43 8.11 -0.20
CA LEU A 221 0.67 8.78 0.86
C LEU A 221 -0.86 8.63 0.70
N LYS A 222 -1.37 8.66 -0.54
CA LYS A 222 -2.79 8.42 -0.85
C LYS A 222 -3.22 6.96 -0.71
N ASN A 223 -2.27 6.04 -0.60
CA ASN A 223 -2.52 4.62 -0.35
C ASN A 223 -2.34 4.25 1.14
N GLY A 224 -2.24 5.23 2.05
CA GLY A 224 -1.99 4.98 3.48
C GLY A 224 -0.56 4.56 3.81
N GLY A 225 0.38 4.77 2.89
CA GLY A 225 1.79 4.46 3.08
C GLY A 225 2.52 5.46 4.00
N VAL A 226 3.69 5.04 4.51
CA VAL A 226 4.62 5.86 5.28
C VAL A 226 5.88 6.13 4.43
N VAL A 227 6.25 7.40 4.35
CA VAL A 227 7.37 7.89 3.55
C VAL A 227 8.39 8.59 4.47
N ILE A 228 9.68 8.42 4.21
CA ILE A 228 10.72 9.29 4.76
C ILE A 228 10.96 10.44 3.79
N ILE A 229 10.74 11.66 4.26
CA ILE A 229 10.79 12.88 3.46
C ILE A 229 11.87 13.85 4.00
N PRO A 230 12.72 14.43 3.14
CA PRO A 230 13.58 15.55 3.53
C PRO A 230 12.72 16.78 3.83
N THR A 231 12.88 17.36 5.02
CA THR A 231 12.23 18.64 5.37
C THR A 231 13.29 19.75 5.49
N ASP A 232 12.85 20.99 5.71
CA ASP A 232 13.74 22.16 5.88
C ASP A 232 14.77 21.98 7.00
N THR A 233 14.47 21.11 7.97
CA THR A 233 15.33 20.85 9.12
C THR A 233 15.99 19.48 9.00
N VAL A 234 15.23 18.41 9.18
CA VAL A 234 15.72 17.03 9.22
C VAL A 234 14.84 16.14 8.36
N TYR A 235 15.27 14.92 8.10
CA TYR A 235 14.36 13.91 7.55
C TYR A 235 13.21 13.63 8.53
N GLY A 236 12.01 13.47 7.98
CA GLY A 236 10.80 13.17 8.73
C GLY A 236 10.12 11.89 8.26
N PHE A 237 9.62 11.09 9.21
CA PHE A 237 8.58 10.11 8.91
C PHE A 237 7.29 10.85 8.65
N SER A 238 6.67 10.55 7.51
CA SER A 238 5.46 11.20 7.06
C SER A 238 4.43 10.21 6.54
N GLY A 239 3.18 10.52 6.81
CA GLY A 239 2.02 9.75 6.40
C GLY A 239 0.81 10.68 6.39
N SER A 240 -0.18 10.38 5.54
CA SER A 240 -1.34 11.25 5.40
C SER A 240 -2.23 11.19 6.64
N VAL A 241 -2.70 12.36 7.11
CA VAL A 241 -3.64 12.49 8.22
C VAL A 241 -5.00 11.88 7.84
N ALA A 242 -5.40 12.00 6.56
CA ALA A 242 -6.67 11.47 6.06
C ALA A 242 -6.80 9.93 6.21
N PHE A 243 -5.68 9.21 6.32
CA PHE A 243 -5.63 7.75 6.47
C PHE A 243 -5.19 7.31 7.88
N ALA A 244 -5.17 8.21 8.88
CA ALA A 244 -4.83 7.90 10.27
C ALA A 244 -3.50 7.10 10.42
N THR A 245 -2.50 7.46 9.62
CA THR A 245 -1.21 6.75 9.53
C THR A 245 -0.30 6.89 10.77
N ASP A 246 -0.69 7.68 11.78
CA ASP A 246 0.14 7.95 12.96
C ASP A 246 0.43 6.69 13.78
N GLY A 247 -0.52 5.74 13.87
CA GLY A 247 -0.29 4.45 14.52
C GLY A 247 0.86 3.65 13.89
N ARG A 248 0.96 3.67 12.55
CA ARG A 248 2.04 3.01 11.83
C ARG A 248 3.37 3.71 12.04
N ILE A 249 3.39 5.05 12.01
CA ILE A 249 4.59 5.85 12.32
C ILE A 249 5.08 5.57 13.75
N ARG A 250 4.18 5.47 14.73
CA ARG A 250 4.53 5.11 16.13
C ARG A 250 5.15 3.73 16.22
N LYS A 251 4.56 2.74 15.53
CA LYS A 251 5.09 1.36 15.48
C LYS A 251 6.51 1.32 14.91
N ILE A 252 6.74 1.97 13.76
CA ILE A 252 8.08 2.05 13.14
C ILE A 252 9.09 2.71 14.09
N LYS A 253 8.70 3.79 14.76
CA LYS A 253 9.60 4.46 15.71
C LYS A 253 9.82 3.68 17.01
N GLY A 254 9.02 2.66 17.32
CA GLY A 254 8.99 2.02 18.63
C GLY A 254 8.56 2.99 19.74
N ARG A 255 7.55 3.83 19.48
CA ARG A 255 7.10 4.88 20.39
C ARG A 255 5.77 4.52 21.06
N GLU A 256 5.77 4.38 22.39
CA GLU A 256 4.54 4.12 23.18
C GLU A 256 3.80 5.39 23.62
N GLU A 257 4.45 6.56 23.61
CA GLU A 257 3.82 7.81 24.03
C GLU A 257 2.69 8.26 23.08
N THR A 258 1.63 8.84 23.63
CA THR A 258 0.45 9.38 22.91
C THR A 258 0.64 10.79 22.37
N LYS A 259 1.79 11.44 22.61
CA LYS A 259 2.04 12.82 22.15
C LYS A 259 1.79 12.92 20.64
N PRO A 260 1.00 13.91 20.18
CA PRO A 260 0.67 14.05 18.76
C PRO A 260 1.90 14.45 17.94
N PHE A 261 1.94 14.00 16.69
CA PHE A 261 2.91 14.47 15.72
C PHE A 261 2.49 15.83 15.17
N ILE A 262 3.46 16.62 14.69
CA ILE A 262 3.12 17.85 13.99
C ILE A 262 2.47 17.51 12.65
N GLN A 263 1.66 18.41 12.12
CA GLN A 263 1.03 18.29 10.81
C GLN A 263 1.61 19.34 9.86
N LEU A 264 1.97 18.93 8.65
CA LEU A 264 2.47 19.82 7.61
C LEU A 264 1.34 20.20 6.66
N ILE A 265 1.26 21.50 6.34
CA ILE A 265 0.26 22.09 5.43
C ILE A 265 0.95 22.74 4.21
N ALA A 266 0.26 22.82 3.08
CA ALA A 266 0.87 23.21 1.81
C ALA A 266 1.05 24.73 1.66
N GLN A 267 0.21 25.51 2.32
CA GLN A 267 0.25 26.98 2.31
C GLN A 267 -0.25 27.53 3.65
N PRO A 268 0.23 28.71 4.10
CA PRO A 268 -0.17 29.28 5.39
C PRO A 268 -1.68 29.43 5.56
N GLU A 269 -2.40 29.72 4.47
CA GLU A 269 -3.84 29.94 4.44
C GLU A 269 -4.63 28.66 4.80
N ASP A 270 -4.08 27.47 4.53
CA ASP A 270 -4.71 26.20 4.87
C ASP A 270 -4.96 26.07 6.38
N LEU A 271 -4.20 26.80 7.21
CA LEU A 271 -4.39 26.77 8.66
C LEU A 271 -5.82 27.18 9.07
N GLN A 272 -6.43 28.10 8.33
CA GLN A 272 -7.79 28.57 8.60
C GLN A 272 -8.84 27.45 8.46
N LEU A 273 -8.52 26.36 7.77
CA LEU A 273 -9.38 25.18 7.70
C LEU A 273 -9.46 24.49 9.06
N TYR A 274 -8.40 24.53 9.87
CA TYR A 274 -8.23 23.71 11.07
C TYR A 274 -8.37 24.47 12.39
N THR A 275 -8.21 25.79 12.41
CA THR A 275 -8.29 26.60 13.64
C THR A 275 -9.13 27.86 13.45
N ASN A 276 -9.68 28.35 14.55
CA ASN A 276 -10.26 29.70 14.65
C ASN A 276 -9.30 30.69 15.33
N ASP A 277 -8.14 30.23 15.80
CA ASP A 277 -7.15 31.11 16.43
C ASP A 277 -6.61 32.09 15.39
N THR A 278 -6.45 33.34 15.81
CA THR A 278 -5.79 34.36 14.98
C THR A 278 -4.29 34.29 15.21
N VAL A 279 -3.54 33.84 14.20
CA VAL A 279 -2.08 33.81 14.27
C VAL A 279 -1.53 35.22 14.07
N PRO A 280 -0.64 35.71 14.96
CA PRO A 280 0.00 37.01 14.80
C PRO A 280 0.75 37.15 13.46
N PRO A 281 0.64 38.29 12.76
CA PRO A 281 1.30 38.51 11.47
C PRO A 281 2.81 38.28 11.50
N GLU A 282 3.47 38.60 12.60
CA GLU A 282 4.90 38.37 12.79
C GLU A 282 5.28 36.90 12.73
N LEU A 283 4.42 35.99 13.21
CA LEU A 283 4.63 34.55 13.10
C LEU A 283 4.31 34.03 11.70
N LEU A 284 3.21 34.49 11.10
CA LEU A 284 2.85 34.12 9.73
C LEU A 284 3.91 34.56 8.72
N SER A 285 4.57 35.70 8.96
CA SER A 285 5.68 36.17 8.12
C SER A 285 6.89 35.24 8.09
N LYS A 286 6.98 34.29 9.04
CA LYS A 286 8.02 33.25 9.09
C LYS A 286 7.60 31.97 8.37
N TRP A 287 6.38 31.90 7.85
CA TRP A 287 5.92 30.84 6.96
C TRP A 287 5.88 31.32 5.50
N PRO A 288 6.21 30.44 4.53
CA PRO A 288 6.68 29.06 4.70
C PRO A 288 8.09 28.98 5.30
N GLY A 289 8.32 28.06 6.25
CA GLY A 289 9.62 27.93 6.92
C GLY A 289 9.62 27.03 8.17
N ALA A 290 10.77 27.00 8.86
CA ALA A 290 11.04 26.13 10.01
C ALA A 290 10.40 26.62 11.34
N LEU A 291 9.22 27.24 11.28
CA LEU A 291 8.39 27.59 12.44
C LEU A 291 7.25 26.58 12.58
N THR A 292 6.94 26.15 13.80
CA THR A 292 5.79 25.29 14.12
C THR A 292 4.91 26.02 15.13
N ILE A 293 3.62 26.13 14.83
CA ILE A 293 2.66 26.91 15.62
C ILE A 293 1.61 25.94 16.17
N ILE A 294 1.45 25.91 17.49
CA ILE A 294 0.40 25.17 18.18
C ILE A 294 -0.81 26.07 18.33
N VAL A 295 -1.94 25.58 17.84
CA VAL A 295 -3.25 26.25 17.83
C VAL A 295 -4.32 25.35 18.43
N ASN A 296 -5.43 25.93 18.84
CA ASN A 296 -6.66 25.23 19.16
C ASN A 296 -7.26 24.65 17.87
N ASN A 297 -7.55 23.35 17.84
CA ASN A 297 -8.15 22.72 16.68
C ASN A 297 -9.68 22.85 16.75
N LYS A 298 -10.32 23.15 15.61
CA LYS A 298 -11.79 23.16 15.49
C LYS A 298 -12.44 21.83 15.88
N SER A 299 -11.73 20.71 15.70
CA SER A 299 -12.20 19.39 16.13
C SER A 299 -12.00 19.13 17.63
N GLY A 300 -11.50 20.11 18.39
CA GLY A 300 -11.14 19.98 19.80
C GLY A 300 -9.67 19.64 20.03
N GLY A 301 -9.16 20.01 21.20
CA GLY A 301 -7.76 19.86 21.58
C GLY A 301 -6.83 20.85 20.85
N THR A 302 -5.54 20.54 20.84
CA THR A 302 -4.51 21.38 20.20
C THR A 302 -3.81 20.61 19.09
N THR A 303 -3.34 21.33 18.07
CA THR A 303 -2.57 20.74 16.97
C THR A 303 -1.42 21.65 16.61
N ALA A 304 -0.26 21.05 16.38
CA ALA A 304 0.94 21.75 15.94
C ALA A 304 1.02 21.70 14.41
N PHE A 305 0.93 22.86 13.76
CA PHE A 305 1.05 22.98 12.30
C PHE A 305 2.39 23.60 11.90
N ARG A 306 2.87 23.23 10.71
CA ARG A 306 4.00 23.89 10.03
C ARG A 306 3.71 23.97 8.53
N CYS A 307 3.89 25.14 7.94
CA CYS A 307 4.00 25.27 6.49
C CYS A 307 5.50 25.26 6.12
N PRO A 308 6.04 24.16 5.54
CA PRO A 308 7.47 24.04 5.30
C PRO A 308 7.96 24.97 4.19
N GLY A 309 9.17 25.48 4.30
CA GLY A 309 9.83 26.34 3.31
C GLY A 309 10.05 25.64 1.97
N ASP A 310 10.34 24.34 2.00
CA ASP A 310 10.60 23.52 0.82
C ASP A 310 9.39 23.43 -0.12
N GLU A 311 9.53 23.98 -1.32
CA GLU A 311 8.48 24.01 -2.33
C GLU A 311 8.08 22.61 -2.83
N TRP A 312 9.06 21.72 -2.99
CA TRP A 312 8.81 20.34 -3.39
C TRP A 312 7.88 19.64 -2.38
N LEU A 313 8.15 19.79 -1.08
CA LEU A 313 7.33 19.24 -0.02
C LEU A 313 5.93 19.87 0.02
N ARG A 314 5.83 21.20 -0.14
CA ARG A 314 4.53 21.86 -0.27
C ARG A 314 3.72 21.34 -1.46
N ASN A 315 4.36 21.02 -2.59
CA ASN A 315 3.72 20.42 -3.75
C ASN A 315 3.18 19.01 -3.44
N VAL A 316 3.96 18.18 -2.76
CA VAL A 316 3.50 16.86 -2.28
C VAL A 316 2.26 17.00 -1.39
N ILE A 317 2.29 17.90 -0.40
CA ILE A 317 1.16 18.09 0.53
C ILE A 317 -0.09 18.57 -0.24
N ARG A 318 0.09 19.52 -1.17
CA ARG A 318 -1.01 20.03 -2.00
C ARG A 318 -1.66 18.94 -2.84
N GLU A 319 -0.86 18.11 -3.50
CA GLU A 319 -1.36 17.01 -4.33
C GLU A 319 -1.95 15.87 -3.50
N CYS A 320 -1.47 15.65 -2.28
CA CYS A 320 -2.10 14.74 -1.31
C CYS A 320 -3.52 15.18 -0.95
N GLY A 321 -3.79 16.49 -0.91
CA GLY A 321 -5.11 17.05 -0.60
C GLY A 321 -5.47 17.01 0.89
N ALA A 322 -4.50 16.71 1.76
CA ALA A 322 -4.65 16.67 3.21
C ALA A 322 -3.30 16.96 3.89
N PRO A 323 -3.30 17.42 5.16
CA PRO A 323 -2.08 17.53 5.93
C PRO A 323 -1.40 16.16 6.07
N ILE A 324 -0.08 16.18 6.23
CA ILE A 324 0.70 14.98 6.51
C ILE A 324 1.33 15.08 7.89
N TYR A 325 1.37 13.97 8.62
CA TYR A 325 2.14 13.87 9.85
C TYR A 325 3.63 14.08 9.54
N SER A 326 4.36 14.63 10.51
CA SER A 326 5.81 14.69 10.44
C SER A 326 6.45 14.54 11.82
N THR A 327 7.54 13.78 11.88
CA THR A 327 8.37 13.61 13.07
C THR A 327 9.77 13.18 12.64
N SER A 328 10.81 13.57 13.39
CA SER A 328 12.20 13.25 13.05
C SER A 328 12.42 11.76 12.79
N VAL A 329 13.37 11.42 11.91
CA VAL A 329 13.75 10.03 11.64
C VAL A 329 14.73 9.53 12.70
N ASN A 330 14.20 8.76 13.65
CA ASN A 330 14.94 8.06 14.70
C ASN A 330 14.03 7.04 15.38
N ARG A 331 14.63 6.00 15.97
CA ARG A 331 13.95 5.18 16.98
C ARG A 331 13.72 6.01 18.25
N SER A 332 12.66 5.69 18.99
CA SER A 332 12.33 6.38 20.23
C SER A 332 13.52 6.34 21.21
N GLY A 333 13.87 7.50 21.76
CA GLY A 333 15.02 7.66 22.66
C GLY A 333 16.41 7.68 21.99
N GLN A 334 16.50 7.44 20.68
CA GLN A 334 17.75 7.48 19.93
C GLN A 334 17.98 8.85 19.27
N PRO A 335 19.24 9.21 18.96
CA PRO A 335 19.55 10.42 18.19
C PRO A 335 18.85 10.46 16.83
N VAL A 336 18.61 11.68 16.33
CA VAL A 336 18.09 11.87 14.97
C VAL A 336 19.13 11.40 13.95
N LEU A 337 18.72 10.58 12.99
CA LEU A 337 19.56 10.22 11.86
C LEU A 337 19.55 11.36 10.84
N ASP A 338 20.73 11.85 10.50
CA ASP A 338 20.95 12.96 9.57
C ASP A 338 21.77 12.55 8.33
N GLU A 339 22.33 11.34 8.31
CA GLU A 339 23.02 10.75 7.16
C GLU A 339 22.06 9.85 6.35
N GLU A 340 22.02 10.06 5.02
CA GLU A 340 21.12 9.29 4.14
C GLU A 340 21.39 7.79 4.22
N ALA A 341 22.67 7.40 4.23
CA ALA A 341 23.07 6.00 4.29
C ALA A 341 22.58 5.32 5.57
N ALA A 342 22.65 6.01 6.71
CA ALA A 342 22.16 5.51 7.98
C ALA A 342 20.62 5.34 7.98
N ILE A 343 19.90 6.33 7.45
CA ILE A 343 18.45 6.29 7.29
C ILE A 343 18.01 5.11 6.40
N ILE A 344 18.67 4.96 5.25
CA ILE A 344 18.38 3.90 4.28
C ILE A 344 18.63 2.54 4.92
N ASN A 345 19.79 2.34 5.55
CA ASN A 345 20.14 1.06 6.17
C ASN A 345 19.17 0.68 7.31
N GLU A 346 18.75 1.65 8.11
CA GLU A 346 17.88 1.40 9.26
C GLU A 346 16.41 1.15 8.85
N PHE A 347 15.85 1.92 7.90
CA PHE A 347 14.40 2.00 7.73
C PHE A 347 13.85 1.51 6.38
N THR A 348 14.67 1.19 5.39
CA THR A 348 14.19 0.79 4.03
C THR A 348 13.19 -0.36 4.03
N ASN A 349 13.29 -1.27 5.00
CA ASN A 349 12.40 -2.43 5.12
C ASN A 349 11.09 -2.14 5.87
N GLU A 350 10.98 -1.01 6.56
CA GLU A 350 9.83 -0.66 7.41
C GLU A 350 8.96 0.46 6.82
N VAL A 351 9.51 1.24 5.89
CA VAL A 351 8.77 2.28 5.16
C VAL A 351 8.51 1.90 3.71
N ASP A 352 7.57 2.60 3.08
CA ASP A 352 7.14 2.31 1.71
C ASP A 352 7.97 3.12 0.68
N LEU A 353 8.51 4.27 1.09
CA LEU A 353 9.33 5.14 0.24
C LEU A 353 10.27 6.01 1.09
N ILE A 354 11.44 6.32 0.54
CA ILE A 354 12.45 7.24 1.06
C ILE A 354 12.78 8.21 -0.07
N ILE A 355 12.67 9.50 0.20
CA ILE A 355 13.09 10.55 -0.73
C ILE A 355 14.48 11.01 -0.32
N LYS A 356 15.42 11.08 -1.26
CA LYS A 356 16.82 11.51 -1.03
C LYS A 356 17.05 12.96 -1.42
N ASP A 357 17.81 13.69 -0.64
CA ASP A 357 18.15 15.12 -0.83
C ASP A 357 19.50 15.51 -0.17
N GLY A 358 20.41 14.54 -0.04
CA GLY A 358 21.68 14.67 0.68
C GLY A 358 21.53 14.55 2.20
N ASP A 359 22.68 14.50 2.89
CA ASP A 359 22.76 14.51 4.35
C ASP A 359 22.26 15.85 4.92
N LYS A 360 21.66 15.82 6.11
CA LYS A 360 21.12 17.00 6.81
C LYS A 360 21.91 17.28 8.11
N LYS A 361 23.24 17.21 8.03
CA LYS A 361 24.15 17.36 9.18
C LYS A 361 23.99 18.74 9.83
N GLY A 362 23.88 18.75 11.15
CA GLY A 362 23.89 19.98 11.96
C GLY A 362 22.63 20.85 11.86
N ALA A 363 21.57 20.37 11.21
CA ALA A 363 20.31 21.10 11.15
C ALA A 363 19.63 21.20 12.52
N LYS A 364 19.13 22.38 12.89
CA LYS A 364 18.42 22.55 14.16
C LYS A 364 16.96 22.13 13.96
N PRO A 365 16.28 21.69 15.03
CA PRO A 365 14.85 21.46 14.96
C PRO A 365 14.08 22.77 14.69
N SER A 366 12.84 22.65 14.23
CA SER A 366 11.96 23.81 14.07
C SER A 366 11.74 24.55 15.40
N THR A 367 11.61 25.87 15.33
CA THR A 367 11.11 26.67 16.46
C THR A 367 9.65 26.30 16.70
N LEU A 368 9.29 26.02 17.95
CA LEU A 368 7.94 25.63 18.34
C LEU A 368 7.35 26.69 19.26
N VAL A 369 6.23 27.26 18.84
CA VAL A 369 5.46 28.24 19.61
C VAL A 369 4.04 27.78 19.84
N SER A 370 3.44 28.21 20.94
CA SER A 370 2.02 28.05 21.22
C SER A 370 1.34 29.41 21.24
N ILE A 371 0.14 29.50 20.66
CA ILE A 371 -0.73 30.69 20.73
C ILE A 371 -2.07 30.40 21.42
N VAL A 372 -2.24 29.20 21.97
CA VAL A 372 -3.50 28.67 22.53
C VAL A 372 -4.11 29.56 23.61
N ASP A 373 -3.29 30.29 24.37
CA ASP A 373 -3.71 31.14 25.49
C ASP A 373 -3.80 32.64 25.14
N GLY A 374 -3.90 32.98 23.85
CA GLY A 374 -4.02 34.37 23.37
C GLY A 374 -2.72 35.19 23.36
N GLY A 375 -1.59 34.57 23.73
CA GLY A 375 -0.25 35.15 23.64
C GLY A 375 0.75 34.16 23.04
N VAL A 376 1.86 34.67 22.50
CA VAL A 376 2.91 33.84 21.90
C VAL A 376 3.84 33.31 22.98
N LYS A 377 3.87 31.98 23.14
CA LYS A 377 4.79 31.28 24.05
C LYS A 377 5.76 30.41 23.27
N ILE A 378 7.05 30.71 23.36
CA ILE A 378 8.11 29.86 22.78
C ILE A 378 8.27 28.62 23.67
N LEU A 379 7.97 27.44 23.11
CA LEU A 379 8.13 26.14 23.78
C LEU A 379 9.47 25.49 23.46
N ARG A 380 10.02 25.79 22.28
CA ARG A 380 11.36 25.37 21.87
C ARG A 380 11.93 26.38 20.89
N GLN A 381 13.09 26.95 21.19
CA GLN A 381 13.85 27.75 20.24
C GLN A 381 14.58 26.83 19.25
N GLY A 382 14.43 27.11 17.95
CA GLY A 382 15.01 26.34 16.86
C GLY A 382 15.64 27.26 15.80
N ASP A 383 15.54 26.87 14.53
CA ASP A 383 16.13 27.60 13.39
C ASP A 383 15.52 29.00 13.11
N VAL A 384 14.34 29.30 13.65
CA VAL A 384 13.69 30.60 13.47
C VAL A 384 13.76 31.39 14.78
N GLU A 385 14.52 32.49 14.79
CA GLU A 385 14.51 33.44 15.91
C GLU A 385 13.25 34.33 15.87
N LEU A 386 12.65 34.54 17.04
CA LEU A 386 11.37 35.22 17.25
C LEU A 386 11.49 36.33 18.28
#